data_AF-A0A258STT0-F1
#
_entry.id   AF-A0A258STT0-F1
#
_cell.length_a   1.000
_cell.length_b   1.000
_cell.length_c   1.000
_cell.angle_alpha   90.00
_cell.angle_beta   90.00
_cell.angle_gamma   90.00
#
_symmetry.space_group_name_H-M   'P 1'
#
loop_
_entity.id
_entity.type
_entity.pdbx_description
1 polymer ?
#
loop_
_entity_poly.entity_id
_entity_poly.type
_entity_poly.pdbx_seq_one_letter_code
_entity_poly.pdbx_strand_id
1 'polypeptide(L)'
;MPGARVLRAILLACGLSLLLTACAGVDVDRFSSPVAEGGARSQLPEMTPAQKREHERLVASYGGAYDDPELKALIQQVVERLVAASERPDLRYRVTVLNSPAINAFALPDGSLYVTRGLLALANDTSELSSVLSHEMAHVIARHASIREDQT
;
A
#
# COMPACT_ATOMS: atom_id res chain seq x y z
N MET A 1 45.35 -50.32 6.33
CA MET A 1 44.40 -49.68 7.26
C MET A 1 43.45 -48.73 6.49
N PRO A 2 42.41 -49.25 5.80
CA PRO A 2 41.54 -48.46 4.91
C PRO A 2 40.37 -47.73 5.62
N GLY A 3 40.05 -48.06 6.88
CA GLY A 3 38.84 -47.55 7.57
C GLY A 3 38.84 -46.05 7.90
N ALA A 4 40.01 -45.44 8.13
CA ALA A 4 40.10 -44.02 8.52
C ALA A 4 39.75 -43.04 7.39
N ARG A 5 39.89 -43.47 6.12
CA ARG A 5 39.55 -42.65 4.94
C ARG A 5 38.05 -42.66 4.65
N VAL A 6 37.39 -43.80 4.89
CA VAL A 6 35.94 -43.96 4.74
C VAL A 6 35.19 -43.16 5.81
N LEU A 7 35.69 -43.16 7.06
CA LEU A 7 35.08 -42.40 8.15
C LEU A 7 35.17 -40.88 7.93
N ARG A 8 36.29 -40.38 7.39
CA ARG A 8 36.44 -38.96 6.99
C ARG A 8 35.50 -38.57 5.84
N ALA A 9 35.31 -39.44 4.86
CA ALA A 9 34.40 -39.20 3.74
C ALA A 9 32.93 -39.13 4.20
N ILE A 10 32.53 -39.99 5.14
CA ILE A 10 31.16 -39.99 5.71
C ILE A 10 30.92 -38.73 6.57
N LEU A 11 31.91 -38.30 7.36
CA LEU A 11 31.80 -37.09 8.18
C LEU A 11 31.74 -35.80 7.34
N LEU A 12 32.48 -35.73 6.22
CA LEU A 12 32.36 -34.61 5.28
C LEU A 12 31.01 -34.60 4.54
N ALA A 13 30.48 -35.76 4.17
CA ALA A 13 29.18 -35.86 3.51
C ALA A 13 28.03 -35.42 4.43
N CYS A 14 28.03 -35.82 5.71
CA CYS A 14 27.03 -35.36 6.68
C CYS A 14 27.14 -33.86 7.00
N GLY A 15 28.36 -33.31 7.06
CA GLY A 15 28.57 -31.88 7.30
C GLY A 15 28.06 -31.00 6.16
N LEU A 16 28.19 -31.46 4.91
CA LEU A 16 27.72 -30.73 3.73
C LEU A 16 26.19 -30.74 3.61
N SER A 17 25.53 -31.83 4.02
CA SER A 17 24.07 -31.93 4.07
C SER A 17 23.42 -31.00 5.10
N LEU A 18 24.13 -30.62 6.17
CA LEU A 18 23.62 -29.68 7.18
C LEU A 18 23.69 -28.21 6.76
N LEU A 19 24.47 -27.87 5.74
CA LEU A 19 24.65 -26.48 5.28
C LEU A 19 23.60 -26.03 4.26
N LEU A 20 22.89 -26.96 3.62
CA LEU A 20 21.90 -26.65 2.57
C LEU A 20 20.48 -26.40 3.10
N THR A 21 20.20 -26.66 4.38
CA THR A 21 18.85 -26.52 4.97
C THR A 21 18.62 -25.15 5.62
N ALA A 22 19.56 -24.23 5.54
CA ALA A 22 19.50 -22.93 6.24
C ALA A 22 18.65 -21.86 5.53
N CYS A 23 18.10 -22.11 4.34
CA CYS A 23 17.29 -21.14 3.59
C CYS A 23 15.78 -21.40 3.60
N ALA A 24 15.29 -22.42 4.30
CA ALA A 24 13.86 -22.79 4.28
C ALA A 24 12.98 -22.04 5.31
N GLY A 25 13.48 -20.96 5.91
CA GLY A 25 12.79 -20.24 6.97
C GLY A 25 12.61 -18.75 6.67
N VAL A 26 12.11 -18.39 5.49
CA VAL A 26 11.49 -17.07 5.32
C VAL A 26 10.09 -17.19 5.91
N ASP A 27 9.95 -16.69 7.12
CA ASP A 27 8.70 -16.62 7.87
C ASP A 27 7.78 -15.58 7.19
N VAL A 28 7.05 -16.04 6.16
CA VAL A 28 6.15 -15.20 5.36
C VAL A 28 5.01 -14.64 6.21
N ASP A 29 4.74 -15.24 7.38
CA ASP A 29 3.75 -14.76 8.35
C ASP A 29 4.15 -13.44 9.02
N ARG A 30 5.43 -13.06 8.99
CA ARG A 30 5.85 -11.76 9.55
C ARG A 30 5.37 -10.55 8.73
N PHE A 31 4.98 -10.76 7.47
CA PHE A 31 4.37 -9.73 6.60
C PHE A 31 2.85 -9.80 6.55
N SER A 32 2.24 -10.84 7.13
CA SER A 32 0.80 -10.90 7.36
C SER A 32 0.49 -10.09 8.61
N SER A 33 0.41 -8.76 8.48
CA SER A 33 -0.27 -7.97 9.52
C SER A 33 -1.68 -8.56 9.68
N PRO A 34 -2.12 -8.88 10.91
CA PRO A 34 -3.51 -9.26 11.11
C PRO A 34 -4.35 -8.11 10.57
N VAL A 35 -5.10 -8.37 9.49
CA VAL A 35 -6.19 -7.47 9.11
C VAL A 35 -7.06 -7.43 10.35
N ALA A 36 -7.09 -6.27 11.00
CA ALA A 36 -7.93 -6.04 12.15
C ALA A 36 -9.39 -6.13 11.67
N GLU A 37 -9.91 -7.35 11.64
CA GLU A 37 -11.32 -7.64 11.68
C GLU A 37 -11.85 -6.97 12.95
N GLY A 38 -12.59 -5.86 12.80
CA GLY A 38 -13.30 -5.23 13.90
C GLY A 38 -12.73 -3.91 14.42
N GLY A 39 -12.31 -3.00 13.54
CA GLY A 39 -12.43 -1.57 13.83
C GLY A 39 -13.70 -1.09 13.16
N ALA A 40 -14.69 -0.60 13.93
CA ALA A 40 -15.87 0.06 13.38
C ALA A 40 -15.44 0.96 12.21
N ARG A 41 -16.00 0.76 11.01
CA ARG A 41 -15.83 1.65 9.86
C ARG A 41 -16.28 3.04 10.32
N SER A 42 -15.39 3.80 10.94
CA SER A 42 -15.60 5.21 11.23
C SER A 42 -15.66 5.83 9.85
N GLN A 43 -16.87 6.06 9.38
CA GLN A 43 -17.12 6.62 8.07
C GLN A 43 -16.37 7.95 8.03
N LEU A 44 -15.51 8.12 7.03
CA LEU A 44 -14.91 9.42 6.72
C LEU A 44 -16.00 10.49 6.80
N PRO A 45 -15.72 11.64 7.43
CA PRO A 45 -16.66 12.74 7.50
C PRO A 45 -17.31 13.00 6.14
N GLU A 46 -18.59 13.35 6.16
CA GLU A 46 -19.28 13.73 4.95
C GLU A 46 -18.57 14.94 4.31
N MET A 47 -18.41 14.91 3.00
CA MET A 47 -17.82 16.04 2.28
C MET A 47 -18.69 17.28 2.46
N THR A 48 -18.07 18.43 2.75
CA THR A 48 -18.71 19.73 2.69
C THR A 48 -19.23 20.02 1.28
N PRO A 49 -20.18 20.96 1.11
CA PRO A 49 -20.64 21.35 -0.23
C PRO A 49 -19.52 21.82 -1.15
N ALA A 50 -18.47 22.45 -0.61
CA ALA A 50 -17.31 22.87 -1.40
C ALA A 50 -16.48 21.68 -1.89
N GLN A 51 -16.20 20.72 -1.01
CA GLN A 51 -15.49 19.48 -1.36
C GLN A 51 -16.29 18.64 -2.37
N LYS A 52 -17.61 18.55 -2.22
CA LYS A 52 -18.49 17.87 -3.20
C LYS A 52 -18.36 18.48 -4.59
N ARG A 53 -18.44 19.81 -4.70
CA ARG A 53 -18.28 20.51 -6.00
C ARG A 53 -16.91 20.28 -6.61
N GLU A 54 -15.84 20.31 -5.80
CA GLU A 54 -14.49 20.06 -6.30
C GLU A 54 -14.31 18.61 -6.74
N HIS A 55 -14.84 17.67 -5.96
CA HIS A 55 -14.88 16.26 -6.32
C HIS A 55 -15.59 16.04 -7.67
N GLU A 56 -16.79 16.60 -7.85
CA GLU A 56 -17.53 16.53 -9.11
C GLU A 56 -16.75 17.13 -10.27
N ARG A 57 -16.10 18.28 -10.07
CA ARG A 57 -15.25 18.94 -11.08
C ARG A 57 -14.07 18.05 -11.49
N LEU A 58 -13.37 17.44 -10.53
CA LEU A 58 -12.24 16.55 -10.78
C LEU A 58 -12.68 15.26 -11.47
N VAL A 59 -13.77 14.66 -11.02
CA VAL A 59 -14.34 13.47 -11.66
C VAL A 59 -14.70 13.79 -13.12
N ALA A 60 -15.35 14.91 -13.38
CA ALA A 60 -15.70 15.34 -14.73
C ALA A 60 -14.47 15.60 -15.62
N SER A 61 -13.42 16.24 -15.10
CA SER A 61 -12.22 16.58 -15.89
C SER A 61 -11.38 15.35 -16.29
N TYR A 62 -11.56 14.22 -15.61
CA TYR A 62 -10.88 12.95 -15.90
C TYR A 62 -11.79 11.90 -16.54
N GLY A 63 -12.87 12.31 -17.21
CA GLY A 63 -13.71 11.40 -18.00
C GLY A 63 -14.73 10.61 -17.18
N GLY A 64 -15.03 11.07 -15.97
CA GLY A 64 -15.98 10.45 -15.06
C GLY A 64 -15.34 9.48 -14.07
N ALA A 65 -16.18 8.92 -13.20
CA ALA A 65 -15.78 7.87 -12.28
C ALA A 65 -15.70 6.54 -13.04
N TYR A 66 -14.72 5.72 -12.68
CA TYR A 66 -14.67 4.33 -13.12
C TYR A 66 -15.29 3.46 -12.03
N ASP A 67 -16.54 3.04 -12.26
CA ASP A 67 -17.34 2.32 -11.27
C ASP A 67 -17.03 0.82 -11.30
N ASP A 68 -16.03 0.44 -10.51
CA ASP A 68 -15.69 -0.95 -10.22
C ASP A 68 -15.53 -1.11 -8.69
N PRO A 69 -16.53 -1.70 -8.00
CA PRO A 69 -16.53 -1.79 -6.55
C PRO A 69 -15.46 -2.75 -6.02
N GLU A 70 -15.09 -3.79 -6.76
CA GLU A 70 -14.08 -4.76 -6.35
C GLU A 70 -12.68 -4.14 -6.46
N LEU A 71 -12.38 -3.51 -7.60
CA LEU A 71 -11.13 -2.77 -7.79
C LEU A 71 -10.98 -1.66 -6.75
N LYS A 72 -12.04 -0.89 -6.51
CA LYS A 72 -12.03 0.16 -5.49
C LYS A 72 -11.75 -0.42 -4.10
N ALA A 73 -12.34 -1.56 -3.75
CA ALA A 73 -12.10 -2.21 -2.46
C ALA A 73 -10.65 -2.71 -2.33
N LEU A 74 -10.06 -3.25 -3.40
CA LEU A 74 -8.66 -3.67 -3.42
C LEU A 74 -7.71 -2.48 -3.19
N ILE A 75 -7.92 -1.38 -3.92
CA ILE A 75 -7.11 -0.17 -3.74
C ILE A 75 -7.29 0.40 -2.33
N GLN A 76 -8.53 0.40 -1.81
CA GLN A 76 -8.80 0.84 -0.45
C GLN A 76 -8.03 0.02 0.60
N GLN A 77 -7.96 -1.31 0.45
CA GLN A 77 -7.16 -2.16 1.34
C GLN A 77 -5.67 -1.84 1.29
N VAL A 78 -5.13 -1.56 0.10
CA VAL A 78 -3.74 -1.12 -0.06
C VAL A 78 -3.51 0.17 0.70
N VAL A 79 -4.37 1.15 0.51
CA VAL A 79 -4.27 2.46 1.18
C VAL A 79 -4.39 2.31 2.70
N GLU A 80 -5.27 1.47 3.20
CA GLU A 80 -5.41 1.20 4.63
C GLU A 80 -4.15 0.59 5.24
N ARG A 81 -3.49 -0.34 4.53
CA ARG A 81 -2.19 -0.90 4.95
C ARG A 81 -1.10 0.17 4.97
N LEU A 82 -1.06 1.04 3.96
CA LEU A 82 -0.10 2.14 3.88
C LEU A 82 -0.30 3.15 5.02
N VAL A 83 -1.55 3.52 5.32
CA VAL A 83 -1.89 4.40 6.44
C VAL A 83 -1.43 3.79 7.77
N ALA A 84 -1.74 2.51 8.00
CA ALA A 84 -1.38 1.82 9.24
C ALA A 84 0.14 1.77 9.48
N ALA A 85 0.93 1.74 8.40
CA ALA A 85 2.39 1.77 8.45
C ALA A 85 3.00 3.18 8.47
N SER A 86 2.19 4.24 8.32
CA SER A 86 2.66 5.62 8.26
C SER A 86 2.82 6.24 9.65
N GLU A 87 3.45 7.42 9.72
CA GLU A 87 3.53 8.25 10.93
C GLU A 87 2.17 8.84 11.36
N ARG A 88 1.14 8.70 10.51
CA ARG A 88 -0.21 9.23 10.73
C ARG A 88 -1.27 8.14 10.52
N PRO A 89 -1.31 7.11 11.39
CA PRO A 89 -2.28 6.02 11.30
C PRO A 89 -3.72 6.46 11.62
N ASP A 90 -3.90 7.70 12.05
CA ASP A 90 -5.19 8.37 12.25
C ASP A 90 -5.82 8.87 10.95
N LEU A 91 -5.03 9.06 9.88
CA LEU A 91 -5.55 9.52 8.60
C LEU A 91 -6.49 8.49 7.98
N ARG A 92 -7.40 8.98 7.16
CA ARG A 92 -8.33 8.15 6.38
C ARG A 92 -8.41 8.73 4.99
N TYR A 93 -8.49 7.87 3.99
CA TYR A 93 -8.60 8.27 2.60
C TYR A 93 -9.86 7.72 1.94
N ARG A 94 -10.51 8.56 1.14
CA ARG A 94 -11.64 8.22 0.26
C ARG A 94 -11.09 7.99 -1.14
N VAL A 95 -11.00 6.72 -1.55
CA VAL A 95 -10.51 6.37 -2.88
C VAL A 95 -11.57 6.62 -3.95
N THR A 96 -11.17 7.28 -5.04
CA THR A 96 -11.95 7.44 -6.27
C THR A 96 -11.11 7.02 -7.47
N VAL A 97 -11.62 6.07 -8.26
CA VAL A 97 -10.99 5.67 -9.52
C VAL A 97 -11.54 6.54 -10.65
N LEU A 98 -10.64 7.18 -11.39
CA LEU A 98 -10.96 8.10 -12.47
C LEU A 98 -10.85 7.40 -13.82
N ASN A 99 -11.85 7.58 -14.68
CA ASN A 99 -11.93 6.96 -16.00
C ASN A 99 -11.07 7.69 -17.06
N SER A 100 -9.80 7.90 -16.75
CA SER A 100 -8.83 8.55 -17.63
C SER A 100 -7.71 7.58 -18.01
N PRO A 101 -7.22 7.60 -19.28
CA PRO A 101 -6.04 6.86 -19.70
C PRO A 101 -4.72 7.53 -19.26
N ALA A 102 -4.77 8.74 -18.68
CA ALA A 102 -3.59 9.37 -18.13
C ALA A 102 -2.99 8.49 -17.01
N ILE A 103 -1.67 8.54 -16.85
CA ILE A 103 -0.96 7.85 -15.76
C ILE A 103 -0.78 8.88 -14.64
N ASN A 104 -1.71 8.88 -13.68
CA ASN A 104 -1.71 9.83 -12.58
C ASN A 104 -2.38 9.28 -11.31
N ALA A 105 -1.93 9.77 -10.16
CA ALA A 105 -2.62 9.67 -8.87
C ALA A 105 -2.30 10.93 -8.06
N PHE A 106 -3.22 11.33 -7.19
CA PHE A 106 -3.00 12.48 -6.31
C PHE A 106 -3.91 12.43 -5.10
N ALA A 107 -3.45 13.02 -4.00
CA ALA A 107 -4.18 13.12 -2.75
C ALA A 107 -4.48 14.58 -2.41
N LEU A 108 -5.67 14.84 -1.86
CA LEU A 108 -6.05 16.15 -1.34
C LEU A 108 -5.95 16.17 0.19
N PRO A 109 -5.73 17.35 0.81
CA PRO A 109 -5.68 17.47 2.27
C PRO A 109 -6.96 17.04 2.99
N ASP A 110 -8.10 17.00 2.29
CA ASP A 110 -9.38 16.56 2.85
C ASP A 110 -9.54 15.03 2.95
N GLY A 111 -8.50 14.28 2.60
CA GLY A 111 -8.53 12.82 2.59
C GLY A 111 -9.09 12.22 1.30
N SER A 112 -9.35 13.00 0.24
CA SER A 112 -9.67 12.42 -1.06
C SER A 112 -8.41 11.89 -1.74
N LEU A 113 -8.46 10.65 -2.23
CA LEU A 113 -7.38 10.03 -3.00
C LEU A 113 -7.91 9.61 -4.37
N TYR A 114 -7.27 10.11 -5.42
CA TYR A 114 -7.68 9.87 -6.80
C TYR A 114 -6.64 9.03 -7.51
N VAL A 115 -7.11 8.01 -8.23
CA VAL A 115 -6.26 7.08 -8.98
C VAL A 115 -6.84 6.94 -10.38
N THR A 116 -6.02 7.14 -11.41
CA THR A 116 -6.48 7.00 -12.80
C THR A 116 -6.43 5.55 -13.27
N ARG A 117 -7.35 5.17 -14.16
CA ARG A 117 -7.31 3.87 -14.84
C ARG A 117 -6.01 3.65 -15.62
N GLY A 118 -5.44 4.70 -16.22
CA GLY A 118 -4.16 4.62 -16.92
C GLY A 118 -2.99 4.21 -16.01
N LEU A 119 -2.94 4.73 -14.78
CA LEU A 119 -1.94 4.29 -13.79
C LEU A 119 -2.15 2.81 -13.41
N LEU A 120 -3.39 2.40 -13.19
CA LEU A 120 -3.71 1.01 -12.84
C LEU A 120 -3.38 0.03 -13.97
N ALA A 121 -3.50 0.46 -15.23
CA ALA A 121 -3.13 -0.33 -16.39
C ALA A 121 -1.61 -0.42 -16.61
N LEU A 122 -0.85 0.57 -16.10
CA LEU A 122 0.62 0.60 -16.20
C LEU A 122 1.28 -0.22 -15.09
N ALA A 123 0.74 -0.16 -13.87
CA ALA A 123 1.33 -0.83 -12.72
C ALA A 123 1.34 -2.36 -12.93
N ASN A 124 2.51 -2.97 -12.85
CA ASN A 124 2.68 -4.41 -13.03
C ASN A 124 2.16 -5.19 -11.82
N ASP A 125 2.27 -4.59 -10.64
CA ASP A 125 1.84 -5.20 -9.39
C ASP A 125 1.43 -4.14 -8.35
N THR A 126 0.92 -4.65 -7.23
CA THR A 126 0.46 -3.83 -6.10
C THR A 126 1.60 -3.05 -5.44
N SER A 127 2.85 -3.48 -5.57
CA SER A 127 4.01 -2.80 -4.97
C SER A 127 4.32 -1.50 -5.72
N GLU A 128 4.30 -1.53 -7.05
CA GLU A 128 4.44 -0.33 -7.88
C GLU A 128 3.32 0.68 -7.60
N LEU A 129 2.06 0.20 -7.55
CA LEU A 129 0.93 1.05 -7.14
C LEU A 129 1.15 1.63 -5.74
N SER A 130 1.56 0.80 -4.77
CA SER A 130 1.82 1.23 -3.39
C SER A 130 2.91 2.29 -3.30
N SER A 131 3.95 2.19 -4.15
CA SER A 131 5.01 3.20 -4.23
C SER A 131 4.47 4.56 -4.65
N VAL A 132 3.58 4.62 -5.65
CA VAL A 132 2.98 5.87 -6.10
C VAL A 132 2.01 6.43 -5.05
N LEU A 133 1.14 5.59 -4.49
CA LEU A 133 0.17 6.04 -3.48
C LEU A 133 0.86 6.52 -2.20
N SER A 134 1.91 5.83 -1.74
CA SER A 134 2.67 6.25 -0.56
C SER A 134 3.40 7.59 -0.78
N HIS A 135 3.91 7.84 -1.99
CA HIS A 135 4.48 9.14 -2.38
C HIS A 135 3.44 10.27 -2.26
N GLU A 136 2.25 10.08 -2.82
CA GLU A 136 1.17 11.08 -2.75
C GLU A 136 0.69 11.32 -1.32
N MET A 137 0.57 10.26 -0.52
CA MET A 137 0.19 10.36 0.89
C MET A 137 1.25 11.12 1.71
N ALA A 138 2.53 10.89 1.45
CA ALA A 138 3.62 11.57 2.14
C ALA A 138 3.60 13.10 1.91
N HIS A 139 3.27 13.55 0.69
CA HIS A 139 3.08 14.98 0.42
C HIS A 139 1.97 15.61 1.27
N VAL A 140 0.86 14.89 1.45
CA VAL A 140 -0.24 15.34 2.30
C VAL A 140 0.17 15.37 3.77
N ILE A 141 0.87 14.34 4.25
CA ILE A 141 1.34 14.27 5.64
C ILE A 141 2.32 15.41 5.94
N ALA A 142 3.29 15.66 5.06
CA ALA A 142 4.28 16.72 5.23
C ALA A 142 3.63 18.11 5.31
N ARG A 143 2.64 18.41 4.45
CA ARG A 143 1.89 19.67 4.51
C ARG A 143 1.08 19.83 5.80
N HIS A 144 0.56 18.72 6.33
CA HIS A 144 -0.12 18.75 7.63
C HIS A 144 0.86 18.99 8.79
N ALA A 145 2.08 18.46 8.69
CA ALA A 145 3.13 18.70 9.69
C ALA A 145 3.55 20.17 9.71
N SER A 146 3.79 20.79 8.54
CA SER A 146 4.19 22.20 8.46
C SER A 146 3.14 23.16 9.04
N ILE A 147 1.85 22.90 8.79
CA ILE A 147 0.76 23.72 9.37
C ILE A 147 0.74 23.64 10.91
N ARG A 148 1.17 22.53 11.51
CA ARG A 148 1.24 22.38 12.97
C ARG A 148 2.42 23.12 13.58
N GLU A 149 3.57 23.13 12.91
CA GLU A 149 4.77 23.86 13.38
C GLU A 149 4.52 25.38 13.40
N ASP A 150 3.81 25.91 12.42
CA ASP A 150 3.45 27.35 12.35
C ASP A 150 2.44 27.78 13.43
N GLN A 151 1.80 26.84 14.14
CA GLN A 151 0.80 27.10 15.18
C GLN A 151 1.32 26.96 16.62
N THR A 152 2.61 26.69 16.80
CA THR A 152 3.28 26.59 18.11
C THR A 152 4.33 27.68 18.29
#